data_AF-A0A520H0L0-F1
#
_entry.id   AF-A0A520H0L0-F1
#
_cell.length_a   1.000
_cell.length_b   1.000
_cell.length_c   1.000
_cell.angle_alpha   90.00
_cell.angle_beta   90.00
_cell.angle_gamma   90.00
#
_symmetry.space_group_name_H-M   'P 1'
#
loop_
_entity.id
_entity.type
_entity.pdbx_description
1 polymer ?
#
loop_
_entity_poly.entity_id
_entity_poly.type
_entity_poly.pdbx_seq_one_letter_code
_entity_poly.pdbx_strand_id
1 'polypeptide(L)'
;MKLTATYKGLITGVLMLLLSVTMFYGLKLAPNGPNQMAVIAVFILGVLWSVFSLRKAAVDLSFKNYFSEGFKTFIVATLIMVLYTALFYKLNPEILEAVIRENEGMIAKQGDKTPAEIAANSEKLRSIFMPMTISLTTVTY
;
A
#
# COMPACT_ATOMS: atom_id res chain seq x y z
N MET A 1 13.77 9.53 -25.80
CA MET A 1 12.46 9.78 -25.17
C MET A 1 12.70 10.35 -23.77
N LYS A 2 12.22 11.55 -23.42
CA LYS A 2 12.36 12.09 -22.05
C LYS A 2 11.33 11.40 -21.16
N LEU A 3 11.77 10.59 -20.19
CA LEU A 3 10.86 9.99 -19.21
C LEU A 3 10.29 11.09 -18.29
N THR A 4 8.99 11.35 -18.41
CA THR A 4 8.26 12.26 -17.54
C THR A 4 8.03 11.64 -16.15
N ALA A 5 7.73 12.46 -15.14
CA ALA A 5 7.32 11.98 -13.80
C ALA A 5 6.25 10.89 -13.85
N THR A 6 5.26 11.03 -14.73
CA THR A 6 4.17 10.06 -14.89
C THR A 6 4.69 8.69 -15.27
N TYR A 7 5.58 8.59 -16.27
CA TYR A 7 6.14 7.30 -16.67
C TYR A 7 7.02 6.69 -15.57
N LYS A 8 7.78 7.51 -14.84
CA LYS A 8 8.57 7.01 -13.69
C LYS A 8 7.67 6.50 -12.57
N GLY A 9 6.55 7.18 -12.33
CA GLY A 9 5.53 6.75 -11.38
C GLY A 9 4.87 5.43 -11.81
N LEU A 10 4.56 5.28 -13.11
CA LEU A 10 4.04 4.02 -13.66
C LEU A 10 5.04 2.87 -13.47
N ILE A 11 6.30 3.07 -13.83
CA ILE A 11 7.36 2.06 -13.66
C ILE A 11 7.52 1.70 -12.19
N THR A 12 7.58 2.69 -11.31
CA THR A 12 7.72 2.49 -9.86
C THR A 12 6.53 1.71 -9.31
N GLY A 13 5.30 2.11 -9.63
CA GLY A 13 4.09 1.42 -9.18
C GLY A 13 3.99 -0.01 -9.71
N VAL A 14 4.35 -0.25 -10.98
CA VAL A 14 4.38 -1.61 -11.54
C VAL A 14 5.44 -2.47 -10.85
N LEU A 15 6.63 -1.94 -10.57
CA LEU A 15 7.66 -2.68 -9.83
C LEU A 15 7.21 -3.02 -8.41
N MET A 16 6.58 -2.07 -7.71
CA MET A 16 6.01 -2.30 -6.38
C MET A 16 4.92 -3.38 -6.40
N LEU A 17 4.04 -3.33 -7.40
CA LEU A 17 2.99 -4.34 -7.61
C LEU A 17 3.60 -5.72 -7.85
N LEU A 18 4.52 -5.84 -8.81
CA LEU A 18 5.17 -7.11 -9.14
C LEU A 18 5.91 -7.70 -7.94
N LEU A 19 6.61 -6.85 -7.17
CA LEU A 19 7.28 -7.27 -5.95
C LEU A 19 6.28 -7.76 -4.90
N SER A 20 5.19 -7.03 -4.68
CA SER A 20 4.14 -7.41 -3.72
C SER A 20 3.47 -8.74 -4.10
N VAL A 21 3.14 -8.91 -5.39
CA VAL A 21 2.58 -10.16 -5.93
C VAL A 21 3.58 -11.31 -5.75
N THR A 22 4.85 -11.09 -6.05
CA THR A 22 5.89 -12.13 -5.93
C THR A 22 6.12 -12.53 -4.48
N MET A 23 6.14 -11.58 -3.55
CA MET A 23 6.30 -11.84 -2.12
C MET A 23 5.15 -12.69 -1.58
N PHE A 24 3.91 -12.35 -1.92
CA PHE A 24 2.75 -13.08 -1.41
C PHE A 24 2.53 -14.41 -2.14
N TYR A 25 2.39 -14.40 -3.46
CA TYR A 25 2.03 -15.60 -4.22
C TYR A 25 3.21 -16.52 -4.48
N GLY A 26 4.40 -15.96 -4.73
CA GLY A 26 5.62 -16.72 -5.04
C GLY A 26 6.34 -17.21 -3.78
N LEU A 27 6.65 -16.30 -2.85
CA LEU A 27 7.41 -16.60 -1.63
C LEU A 27 6.54 -16.98 -0.43
N LYS A 28 5.20 -16.91 -0.56
CA LYS A 28 4.24 -17.23 0.52
C LYS A 28 4.46 -16.41 1.79
N LEU A 29 4.93 -15.17 1.64
CA LEU A 29 5.18 -14.26 2.76
C LEU A 29 3.87 -13.62 3.20
N ALA A 30 3.74 -13.39 4.52
CA ALA A 30 2.57 -12.74 5.08
C ALA A 30 2.37 -11.32 4.54
N PRO A 31 1.12 -10.91 4.23
CA PRO A 31 0.81 -9.55 3.86
C PRO A 31 1.02 -8.62 5.06
N ASN A 32 1.41 -7.37 4.80
CA ASN A 32 1.71 -6.36 5.84
C ASN A 32 2.81 -6.74 6.86
N GLY A 33 3.66 -7.72 6.52
CA GLY A 33 4.82 -8.08 7.34
C GLY A 33 6.05 -7.19 7.07
N PRO A 34 7.16 -7.42 7.79
CA PRO A 34 8.41 -6.67 7.63
C PRO A 34 8.96 -6.63 6.19
N ASN A 35 8.63 -7.64 5.38
CA ASN A 35 9.03 -7.74 3.98
C ASN A 35 8.54 -6.57 3.11
N GLN A 36 7.48 -5.87 3.56
CA GLN A 36 6.95 -4.69 2.89
C GLN A 36 7.95 -3.52 2.87
N MET A 37 8.99 -3.54 3.72
CA MET A 37 10.11 -2.60 3.66
C MET A 37 10.80 -2.58 2.29
N ALA A 38 10.86 -3.73 1.60
CA ALA A 38 11.44 -3.78 0.26
C ALA A 38 10.55 -3.05 -0.78
N VAL A 39 9.23 -3.15 -0.66
CA VAL A 39 8.27 -2.40 -1.50
C VAL A 39 8.41 -0.89 -1.25
N ILE A 40 8.56 -0.50 0.02
CA ILE A 40 8.82 0.89 0.41
C ILE A 40 10.17 1.38 -0.14
N ALA A 41 11.20 0.55 -0.10
CA ALA A 41 12.51 0.91 -0.68
C ALA A 41 12.39 1.19 -2.18
N VAL A 42 11.67 0.36 -2.94
CA VAL A 42 11.40 0.59 -4.37
C VAL A 42 10.66 1.91 -4.58
N PHE A 43 9.66 2.21 -3.74
CA PHE A 43 8.92 3.46 -3.80
C PHE A 43 9.82 4.69 -3.60
N ILE A 44 10.60 4.69 -2.51
CA ILE A 44 11.54 5.78 -2.19
C ILE A 44 12.54 5.98 -3.33
N LEU A 45 13.14 4.89 -3.82
CA LEU A 45 14.09 4.94 -4.93
C LEU A 45 13.45 5.48 -6.21
N GLY A 46 12.20 5.12 -6.51
CA GLY A 46 11.45 5.63 -7.65
C GLY A 46 11.18 7.14 -7.58
N VAL A 47 10.78 7.63 -6.40
CA VAL A 47 10.58 9.07 -6.16
C VAL A 47 11.91 9.82 -6.24
N LEU A 48 12.97 9.33 -5.59
CA LEU A 48 14.31 9.93 -5.65
C LEU A 48 14.85 9.96 -7.08
N TRP A 49 14.71 8.86 -7.83
CA TRP A 49 15.08 8.80 -9.24
C TRP A 49 14.38 9.89 -10.05
N SER A 50 13.09 10.09 -9.80
CA SER A 50 12.31 11.13 -10.47
C SER A 50 12.84 12.53 -10.17
N VAL A 51 13.04 12.86 -8.88
CA VAL A 51 13.55 14.16 -8.44
C VAL A 51 14.97 14.41 -8.96
N PHE A 52 15.88 13.43 -8.87
CA PHE A 52 17.26 13.59 -9.34
C PHE A 52 17.38 13.69 -10.86
N SER A 53 16.46 13.10 -11.61
CA SER A 53 16.46 13.24 -13.06
C SER A 53 16.14 14.67 -13.53
N LEU A 54 15.44 15.46 -12.71
CA LEU A 54 15.12 16.86 -13.01
C LEU A 54 16.38 17.73 -13.05
N ARG A 55 17.41 17.41 -12.24
CA ARG A 55 18.73 18.10 -12.26
C ARG A 55 19.41 18.05 -13.63
N LYS A 56 19.11 17.02 -14.42
CA LYS A 56 19.70 16.80 -15.74
C LYS A 56 18.89 17.47 -16.86
N ALA A 57 17.77 18.10 -16.53
CA ALA A 57 16.93 18.81 -17.48
C ALA A 57 17.31 20.30 -17.48
N ALA A 58 17.27 20.94 -18.67
CA ALA A 58 17.40 22.39 -18.82
C ALA A 58 16.11 23.09 -18.34
N VAL A 59 15.79 22.94 -17.06
CA VAL A 59 14.62 23.50 -16.38
C VAL A 59 15.10 24.31 -15.19
N ASP A 60 14.39 25.39 -14.86
CA ASP A 60 14.65 26.17 -13.66
C ASP A 60 14.56 25.29 -12.39
N LEU A 61 15.65 25.20 -11.64
CA LEU A 61 15.79 24.29 -10.50
C LEU A 61 15.24 24.94 -9.22
N SER A 62 13.92 25.13 -9.18
CA SER A 62 13.19 25.62 -8.00
C SER A 62 12.61 24.48 -7.16
N PHE A 63 12.38 24.73 -5.87
CA PHE A 63 11.70 23.77 -4.98
C PHE A 63 10.35 23.32 -5.55
N LYS A 64 9.57 24.25 -6.11
CA LYS A 64 8.26 23.97 -6.72
C LYS A 64 8.36 22.91 -7.81
N ASN A 65 9.40 22.96 -8.64
CA ASN A 65 9.59 22.02 -9.73
C ASN A 65 10.02 20.64 -9.23
N TYR A 66 10.91 20.57 -8.24
CA TYR A 66 11.27 19.30 -7.59
C TYR A 66 10.10 18.65 -6.87
N PHE A 67 9.34 19.45 -6.09
CA PHE A 67 8.15 18.97 -5.40
C PHE A 67 7.12 18.47 -6.40
N SER A 68 6.85 19.22 -7.47
CA SER A 68 5.89 18.79 -8.50
C SER A 68 6.30 17.48 -9.20
N GLU A 69 7.58 17.33 -9.56
CA GLU A 69 8.09 16.11 -10.19
C GLU A 69 7.97 14.89 -9.26
N GLY A 70 8.40 15.05 -8.00
CA GLY A 70 8.27 14.02 -6.96
C GLY A 70 6.81 13.66 -6.66
N PHE A 71 5.96 14.68 -6.47
CA PHE A 71 4.54 14.50 -6.14
C PHE A 71 3.75 13.81 -7.25
N LYS A 72 4.01 14.13 -8.52
CA LYS A 72 3.39 13.42 -9.66
C LYS A 72 3.79 11.95 -9.68
N THR A 73 5.07 11.67 -9.42
CA THR A 73 5.59 10.30 -9.35
C THR A 73 4.93 9.52 -8.20
N PHE A 74 4.87 10.16 -7.03
CA PHE A 74 4.16 9.67 -5.83
C PHE A 74 2.72 9.31 -6.15
N ILE A 75 1.91 10.26 -6.67
CA ILE A 75 0.48 10.02 -6.92
C ILE A 75 0.27 8.82 -7.84
N VAL A 76 1.02 8.75 -8.94
CA VAL A 76 0.83 7.69 -9.94
C VAL A 76 1.16 6.32 -9.36
N ALA A 77 2.29 6.19 -8.65
CA ALA A 77 2.67 4.93 -8.01
C ALA A 77 1.66 4.54 -6.91
N THR A 78 1.22 5.52 -6.11
CA THR A 78 0.20 5.33 -5.06
C THR A 78 -1.12 4.84 -5.63
N LEU A 79 -1.64 5.44 -6.71
CA LEU A 79 -2.91 5.01 -7.32
C LEU A 79 -2.85 3.56 -7.83
N ILE A 80 -1.71 3.14 -8.39
CA ILE A 80 -1.51 1.73 -8.79
C ILE A 80 -1.59 0.84 -7.55
N MET A 81 -0.93 1.21 -6.45
CA MET A 81 -0.94 0.43 -5.22
C MET A 81 -2.31 0.38 -4.56
N VAL A 82 -3.09 1.46 -4.59
CA VAL A 82 -4.47 1.47 -4.09
C VAL A 82 -5.34 0.48 -4.86
N LEU A 83 -5.26 0.48 -6.20
CA LEU A 83 -6.00 -0.47 -7.03
C LEU A 83 -5.54 -1.92 -6.79
N TYR A 84 -4.24 -2.13 -6.66
CA TYR A 84 -3.68 -3.42 -6.31
C TYR A 84 -4.18 -3.90 -4.95
N THR A 85 -4.09 -3.09 -3.90
CA THR A 85 -4.55 -3.44 -2.55
C THR A 85 -6.03 -3.79 -2.55
N ALA A 86 -6.87 -2.97 -3.19
CA ALA A 86 -8.30 -3.23 -3.29
C ALA A 86 -8.61 -4.55 -4.00
N LEU A 87 -7.93 -4.84 -5.11
CA LEU A 87 -8.09 -6.09 -5.85
C LEU A 87 -7.54 -7.29 -5.06
N PHE A 88 -6.39 -7.14 -4.43
CA PHE A 88 -5.72 -8.17 -3.65
C PHE A 88 -6.62 -8.69 -2.53
N TYR A 89 -7.18 -7.81 -1.72
CA TYR A 89 -8.07 -8.21 -0.63
C TYR A 89 -9.42 -8.72 -1.10
N LYS A 90 -9.88 -8.31 -2.30
CA LYS A 90 -11.08 -8.88 -2.91
C LYS A 90 -10.85 -10.31 -3.41
N LEU A 91 -9.66 -10.62 -3.89
CA LEU A 91 -9.28 -11.96 -4.37
C LEU A 91 -8.87 -12.91 -3.25
N ASN A 92 -8.50 -12.39 -2.07
CA ASN A 92 -8.06 -13.17 -0.91
C ASN A 92 -8.96 -12.87 0.31
N PRO A 93 -10.28 -13.14 0.25
CA PRO A 93 -11.22 -12.84 1.33
C PRO A 93 -10.89 -13.58 2.64
N GLU A 94 -10.16 -14.70 2.56
CA GLU A 94 -9.70 -15.47 3.72
C GLU A 94 -8.81 -14.67 4.67
N ILE A 95 -8.13 -13.63 4.17
CA ILE A 95 -7.31 -12.75 5.02
C ILE A 95 -8.22 -11.95 5.96
N LEU A 96 -9.33 -11.40 5.46
CA LEU A 96 -10.32 -10.73 6.30
C LEU A 96 -10.91 -11.70 7.33
N GLU A 97 -11.27 -12.91 6.92
CA GLU A 97 -11.80 -13.92 7.85
C GLU A 97 -10.78 -14.34 8.91
N ALA A 98 -9.49 -14.40 8.58
CA ALA A 98 -8.43 -14.65 9.56
C ALA A 98 -8.33 -13.52 10.59
N VAL A 99 -8.34 -12.27 10.13
CA VAL A 99 -8.28 -11.09 11.02
C VAL A 99 -9.52 -11.01 11.92
N ILE A 100 -10.72 -11.33 11.39
CA ILE A 100 -11.94 -11.38 12.20
C ILE A 100 -11.84 -12.44 13.29
N ARG A 101 -11.45 -13.67 12.93
CA ARG A 101 -11.32 -14.77 13.91
C ARG A 101 -10.28 -14.46 14.99
N GLU A 102 -9.15 -13.85 14.62
CA GLU A 102 -8.14 -13.43 15.58
C GLU A 102 -8.71 -12.39 16.55
N ASN A 103 -9.39 -11.37 16.02
CA ASN A 103 -10.02 -10.31 16.79
C ASN A 103 -11.16 -10.83 17.70
N GLU A 104 -11.98 -11.76 17.22
CA GLU A 104 -12.99 -12.45 18.06
C GLU A 104 -12.33 -13.19 19.21
N GLY A 105 -11.24 -13.94 18.95
CA GLY A 105 -10.48 -14.63 19.98
C GLY A 105 -9.84 -13.67 21.00
N MET A 106 -9.37 -12.50 20.56
CA MET A 106 -8.83 -11.47 21.45
C MET A 106 -9.92 -10.86 22.34
N ILE A 107 -11.09 -10.56 21.79
CA ILE A 107 -12.20 -9.95 22.53
C ILE A 107 -12.85 -10.96 23.48
N ALA A 108 -13.04 -12.21 23.04
CA ALA A 108 -13.58 -13.26 23.92
C ALA A 108 -12.70 -13.49 25.16
N LYS A 109 -11.37 -13.34 25.04
CA LYS A 109 -10.44 -13.41 26.18
C LYS A 109 -10.58 -12.26 27.18
N GLN A 110 -11.18 -11.13 26.81
CA GLN A 110 -11.43 -10.02 27.72
C GLN A 110 -12.55 -10.35 28.73
N GLY A 111 -13.44 -11.29 28.38
CA GLY A 111 -14.47 -11.83 29.27
C GLY A 111 -15.62 -10.87 29.61
N ASP A 112 -15.60 -9.65 29.07
CA ASP A 112 -16.55 -8.57 29.33
C ASP A 112 -17.58 -8.38 28.18
N LYS A 113 -17.50 -9.21 27.13
CA LYS A 113 -18.36 -9.12 25.95
C LYS A 113 -19.27 -10.33 25.77
N THR A 114 -20.52 -10.04 25.48
CA THR A 114 -21.51 -11.03 25.05
C THR A 114 -21.24 -11.52 23.62
N PRO A 115 -21.75 -12.71 23.24
CA PRO A 115 -21.65 -13.18 21.86
C PRO A 115 -22.21 -12.20 20.81
N ALA A 116 -23.27 -11.46 21.17
CA ALA A 116 -23.87 -10.46 20.29
C ALA A 116 -22.96 -9.25 20.06
N GLU A 117 -22.25 -8.78 21.10
CA GLU A 117 -21.28 -7.69 20.97
C GLU A 117 -20.06 -8.10 20.15
N ILE A 118 -19.61 -9.34 20.29
CA ILE A 118 -18.52 -9.89 19.48
C ILE A 118 -18.93 -9.92 18.00
N ALA A 119 -20.13 -10.43 17.68
CA ALA A 119 -20.65 -10.47 16.32
C ALA A 119 -20.79 -9.06 15.71
N ALA A 120 -21.34 -8.09 16.46
CA ALA A 120 -21.47 -6.71 16.02
C ALA A 120 -20.09 -6.07 15.73
N ASN A 121 -19.07 -6.39 16.53
CA ASN A 121 -17.72 -5.93 16.29
C ASN A 121 -17.10 -6.54 15.01
N SER A 122 -17.35 -7.84 14.75
CA SER A 122 -16.93 -8.51 13.52
C SER A 122 -17.56 -7.88 12.28
N GLU A 123 -18.85 -7.54 12.32
CA GLU A 123 -19.51 -6.82 11.21
C GLU A 123 -18.93 -5.41 11.00
N LYS A 124 -18.67 -4.68 12.09
CA LYS A 124 -18.01 -3.39 12.01
C LYS A 124 -16.65 -3.51 11.34
N LEU A 125 -15.84 -4.50 11.75
CA LEU A 125 -14.52 -4.76 11.18
C LEU A 125 -14.59 -5.04 9.67
N ARG A 126 -15.55 -5.85 9.20
CA ARG A 126 -15.80 -6.07 7.76
C ARG A 126 -16.03 -4.77 7.01
N SER A 127 -16.84 -3.86 7.58
CA SER A 127 -17.20 -2.60 6.91
C SER A 127 -16.01 -1.65 6.74
N ILE A 128 -15.06 -1.65 7.69
CA ILE A 128 -13.92 -0.73 7.70
C ILE A 128 -12.63 -1.36 7.19
N PHE A 129 -12.59 -2.67 6.96
CA PHE A 129 -11.36 -3.38 6.59
C PHE A 129 -10.71 -2.80 5.34
N MET A 130 -11.47 -2.68 4.25
CA MET A 130 -10.94 -2.18 2.98
C MET A 130 -10.36 -0.75 3.09
N PRO A 131 -11.09 0.27 3.59
CA PRO A 131 -10.52 1.60 3.74
C PRO A 131 -9.36 1.65 4.74
N MET A 132 -9.42 0.85 5.82
CA MET A 132 -8.33 0.74 6.78
C MET A 132 -7.06 0.20 6.13
N THR A 133 -7.14 -0.90 5.40
CA THR A 133 -5.95 -1.52 4.80
C THR A 133 -5.37 -0.68 3.68
N ILE A 134 -6.21 -0.02 2.86
CA ILE A 134 -5.73 0.96 1.89
C ILE A 134 -4.98 2.10 2.60
N SER A 135 -5.54 2.64 3.69
CA SER A 135 -4.88 3.69 4.48
C SER A 135 -3.54 3.23 5.04
N LEU A 136 -3.50 2.06 5.69
CA LEU A 136 -2.28 1.52 6.30
C LEU A 136 -1.18 1.28 5.25
N THR A 137 -1.56 0.78 4.08
CA THR A 137 -0.61 0.46 2.99
C THR A 137 -0.21 1.65 2.13
N THR A 138 -0.82 2.83 2.34
CA THR A 138 -0.64 3.99 1.45
C THR A 138 -0.25 5.28 2.17
N VAL A 139 -0.75 5.49 3.39
CA VAL A 139 -0.68 6.77 4.13
C VAL A 139 0.12 6.67 5.42
N THR A 140 0.07 5.53 6.10
CA THR A 140 0.59 5.40 7.48
C THR A 140 2.07 4.99 7.53
N TYR A 141 2.77 4.92 6.39
CA TYR A 141 4.23 4.84 6.37
C TYR A 141 4.87 6.21 6.56
#